data_AF-A0A2U2BWP1-F1
#
_entry.id   AF-A0A2U2BWP1-F1
#
_cell.length_a   1.000
_cell.length_b   1.000
_cell.length_c   1.000
_cell.angle_alpha   90.00
_cell.angle_beta   90.00
_cell.angle_gamma   90.00
#
_symmetry.space_group_name_H-M   'P 1'
#
loop_
_entity.id
_entity.type
_entity.pdbx_description
1 polymer ?
#
loop_
_entity_poly.entity_id
_entity_poly.type
_entity_poly.pdbx_seq_one_letter_code
_entity_poly.pdbx_strand_id
1 'polypeptide(L)'
;MAEAATILAVLAALALTAGLVLARKLPFQIIGAILRALTFPIRIVFRVIGRGGRGQGAQAEIGPTAWAATARIFRGRTDTETALGDDFEHERAHITPRGLLFHWMSVRVGFMRMPEELDDELAAEYAGLAEKFLNAPVPMSADPRSLFEDVEGAVIAQQFFDSDRGLLFLLNESRKMINGNVRKLAVWFSAILSAVLIVNLLYNDGSVFDFHAMLGLSADSRFGAEAINSLGFGLLTCLAGAIAMWALYFTEYAPFQRNNTREMANYLTRYMARLNDHYRTAVGRAKSVTVGEERDSKQLSAAAQLWHANMIWLALRVFFVETYVRNVVYQISRNSSYYLIFVPAFFILALLAAGAALSAAGLWAPFAAIAELGWVFAALFVLVGALYVLFLSNSMGCLDEIDQGEWISFHTLRLNAMVGDVIGKYAEDVGYWKNRVSASGL
;
A
#
# COMPACT_ATOMS: atom_id res chain seq x y z
N MET A 1 -32.54 12.56 -31.18
CA MET A 1 -31.16 12.33 -31.65
C MET A 1 -30.12 13.07 -30.80
N ALA A 2 -30.34 14.35 -30.44
CA ALA A 2 -29.41 15.10 -29.57
C ALA A 2 -29.24 14.48 -28.17
N GLU A 3 -30.32 14.07 -27.51
CA GLU A 3 -30.28 13.47 -26.17
C GLU A 3 -29.47 12.15 -26.14
N ALA A 4 -29.74 11.23 -27.07
CA ALA A 4 -29.00 9.98 -27.19
C ALA A 4 -27.50 10.21 -27.44
N ALA A 5 -27.14 11.21 -28.25
CA ALA A 5 -25.75 11.59 -28.49
C ALA A 5 -25.08 12.15 -27.23
N THR A 6 -25.79 12.98 -26.45
CA THR A 6 -25.33 13.51 -25.17
C THR A 6 -25.08 12.39 -24.15
N ILE A 7 -26.04 11.47 -23.97
CA ILE A 7 -25.89 10.32 -23.07
C ILE A 7 -24.68 9.47 -23.48
N LEU A 8 -24.57 9.15 -24.77
CA LEU A 8 -23.48 8.30 -25.26
C LEU A 8 -22.11 8.98 -25.12
N ALA A 9 -22.01 10.28 -25.36
CA ALA A 9 -20.78 11.04 -25.17
C ALA A 9 -20.35 11.11 -23.70
N VAL A 10 -21.30 11.29 -22.79
CA VAL A 10 -21.03 11.32 -21.34
C VAL A 10 -20.63 9.93 -20.83
N LEU A 11 -21.32 8.87 -21.25
CA LEU A 11 -20.93 7.49 -20.92
C LEU A 11 -19.54 7.14 -21.47
N ALA A 12 -19.22 7.56 -22.69
CA ALA A 12 -17.89 7.40 -23.25
C ALA A 12 -16.83 8.14 -22.45
N ALA A 13 -17.10 9.37 -21.99
CA ALA A 13 -16.19 10.13 -21.14
C ALA A 13 -15.96 9.44 -19.78
N LEU A 14 -17.01 8.89 -19.17
CA LEU A 14 -16.91 8.12 -17.92
C LEU A 14 -16.12 6.83 -18.11
N ALA A 15 -16.41 6.07 -19.17
CA ALA A 15 -15.70 4.83 -19.49
C ALA A 15 -14.22 5.10 -19.80
N LEU A 16 -13.91 6.18 -20.54
CA LEU A 16 -12.54 6.60 -20.81
C LEU A 16 -11.82 7.02 -19.53
N THR A 17 -12.48 7.81 -18.67
CA THR A 17 -11.93 8.23 -17.37
C THR A 17 -11.63 7.03 -16.47
N ALA A 18 -12.58 6.10 -16.34
CA ALA A 18 -12.41 4.87 -15.59
C ALA A 18 -11.28 4.01 -16.17
N GLY A 19 -11.27 3.81 -17.50
CA GLY A 19 -10.24 3.05 -18.21
C GLY A 19 -8.85 3.65 -18.03
N LEU A 20 -8.74 4.98 -18.09
CA LEU A 20 -7.51 5.72 -17.83
C LEU A 20 -7.03 5.49 -16.39
N VAL A 21 -7.85 5.77 -15.37
CA VAL A 21 -7.46 5.59 -13.96
C VAL A 21 -7.10 4.14 -13.63
N LEU A 22 -7.80 3.16 -14.22
CA LEU A 22 -7.54 1.74 -14.04
C LEU A 22 -6.24 1.29 -14.75
N ALA A 23 -5.99 1.82 -15.95
CA ALA A 23 -4.76 1.60 -16.69
C ALA A 23 -3.59 2.23 -15.95
N ARG A 24 -2.90 1.44 -15.11
CA ARG A 24 -1.78 1.86 -14.22
C ARG A 24 -0.72 2.76 -14.89
N LYS A 25 -0.57 2.74 -16.21
CA LYS A 25 0.52 3.40 -16.96
C LYS A 25 0.06 4.40 -18.03
N LEU A 26 -1.12 4.20 -18.64
CA LEU A 26 -1.52 4.90 -19.86
C LEU A 26 -1.84 6.41 -19.68
N PRO A 27 -2.67 6.85 -18.72
CA PRO A 27 -2.99 8.27 -18.56
C PRO A 27 -1.77 9.08 -18.15
N PHE A 28 -0.87 8.52 -17.35
CA PHE A 28 0.32 9.23 -16.90
C PHE A 28 1.40 9.30 -17.97
N GLN A 29 1.46 8.34 -18.90
CA GLN A 29 2.28 8.46 -20.10
C GLN A 29 1.73 9.55 -21.03
N ILE A 30 0.41 9.66 -21.17
CA ILE A 30 -0.26 10.69 -21.99
C ILE A 30 -0.11 12.07 -21.35
N ILE A 31 -0.48 12.25 -20.08
CA ILE A 31 -0.26 13.48 -19.30
C ILE A 31 1.23 13.82 -19.28
N GLY A 32 2.10 12.81 -19.17
CA GLY A 32 3.53 12.93 -19.24
C GLY A 32 4.07 13.39 -20.59
N ALA A 33 3.49 12.93 -21.68
CA ALA A 33 3.81 13.36 -23.04
C ALA A 33 3.32 14.78 -23.29
N ILE A 34 2.10 15.10 -22.83
CA ILE A 34 1.51 16.44 -22.88
C ILE A 34 2.33 17.44 -22.06
N LEU A 35 2.66 17.12 -20.81
CA LEU A 35 3.52 17.94 -19.95
C LEU A 35 4.94 18.03 -20.49
N ARG A 36 5.49 16.96 -21.09
CA ARG A 36 6.81 17.03 -21.77
C ARG A 36 6.78 17.98 -22.95
N ALA A 37 5.72 17.97 -23.76
CA ALA A 37 5.56 18.89 -24.88
C ALA A 37 5.40 20.34 -24.39
N LEU A 38 4.60 20.57 -23.34
CA LEU A 38 4.41 21.89 -22.70
C LEU A 38 5.68 22.42 -22.03
N THR A 39 6.50 21.55 -21.43
CA THR A 39 7.73 21.94 -20.72
C THR A 39 8.98 21.91 -21.59
N PHE A 40 8.90 21.42 -22.82
CA PHE A 40 10.00 21.41 -23.79
C PHE A 40 10.58 22.82 -24.06
N PRO A 41 9.77 23.87 -24.34
CA PRO A 41 10.32 25.22 -24.53
C PRO A 41 10.99 25.76 -23.26
N ILE A 42 10.43 25.48 -22.07
CA ILE A 42 11.00 25.87 -20.78
C ILE A 42 12.36 25.17 -20.53
N ARG A 43 12.47 23.88 -20.87
CA ARG A 43 13.73 23.12 -20.77
C ARG A 43 14.80 23.60 -21.73
N ILE A 44 14.43 24.03 -22.93
CA ILE A 44 15.38 24.66 -23.88
C ILE A 44 15.89 25.97 -23.29
N VAL A 45 15.01 26.82 -22.75
CA VAL A 45 15.39 28.08 -22.11
C VAL A 45 16.33 27.84 -20.93
N PHE A 46 16.03 26.89 -20.04
CA PHE A 46 16.94 26.54 -18.93
C PHE A 46 18.28 25.92 -19.39
N ARG A 47 18.28 25.20 -20.51
CA ARG A 47 19.50 24.64 -21.12
C ARG A 47 20.35 25.73 -21.79
N VAL A 48 19.74 26.75 -22.37
CA VAL A 48 20.41 27.92 -22.96
C VAL A 48 20.97 28.85 -21.87
N ILE A 49 20.31 28.96 -20.70
CA ILE A 49 20.75 29.77 -19.56
C ILE A 49 21.83 29.05 -18.71
N GLY A 50 22.32 27.88 -19.12
CA GLY A 50 23.41 27.17 -18.42
C GLY A 50 23.01 26.53 -17.09
N ARG A 51 21.74 26.57 -16.70
CA ARG A 51 21.21 25.90 -15.50
C ARG A 51 20.79 24.44 -15.72
N GLY A 52 20.85 23.95 -16.96
CA GLY A 52 20.65 22.54 -17.30
C GLY A 52 21.96 21.75 -17.31
N GLY A 53 22.62 21.62 -16.16
CA GLY A 53 23.92 20.97 -16.03
C GLY A 53 23.95 19.52 -16.52
N ARG A 54 24.94 19.18 -17.36
CA ARG A 54 25.43 17.82 -17.58
C ARG A 54 26.38 17.48 -16.44
N GLY A 55 25.96 16.64 -15.50
CA GLY A 55 26.85 16.12 -14.46
C GLY A 55 26.09 15.43 -13.32
N GLN A 56 26.66 14.35 -12.80
CA GLN A 56 26.14 13.57 -11.65
C GLN A 56 25.93 14.41 -10.38
N GLY A 57 26.55 15.58 -10.26
CA GLY A 57 26.39 16.49 -9.11
C GLY A 57 25.12 17.35 -9.10
N ALA A 58 24.41 17.53 -10.23
CA ALA A 58 23.20 18.36 -10.29
C ALA A 58 21.93 17.64 -9.76
N GLN A 59 22.06 16.37 -9.35
CA GLN A 59 20.96 15.61 -8.75
C GLN A 59 20.86 15.79 -7.23
N ALA A 60 21.87 16.34 -6.55
CA ALA A 60 21.89 16.45 -5.09
C ALA A 60 21.00 17.57 -4.52
N GLU A 61 20.54 18.53 -5.33
CA GLU A 61 19.79 19.71 -4.84
C GLU A 61 18.33 19.79 -5.29
N ILE A 62 17.80 18.76 -5.97
CA ILE A 62 16.36 18.73 -6.26
C ILE A 62 15.67 18.04 -5.09
N GLY A 63 15.30 18.85 -4.08
CA GLY A 63 14.43 18.45 -2.99
C GLY A 63 13.10 17.84 -3.49
N PRO A 64 12.27 17.29 -2.58
CA PRO A 64 11.09 16.49 -2.91
C PRO A 64 10.00 17.39 -3.51
N THR A 65 10.16 17.73 -4.78
CA THR A 65 9.21 18.50 -5.55
C THR A 65 8.28 17.54 -6.30
N ALA A 66 7.10 18.02 -6.70
CA ALA A 66 6.10 17.26 -7.46
C ALA A 66 6.66 16.53 -8.72
N TRP A 67 7.85 16.91 -9.18
CA TRP A 67 8.64 16.25 -10.22
C TRP A 67 9.24 14.89 -9.83
N ALA A 68 9.58 14.66 -8.56
CA ALA A 68 10.02 13.35 -8.06
C ALA A 68 8.90 12.31 -8.18
N ALA A 69 7.68 12.68 -7.79
CA ALA A 69 6.49 11.85 -7.93
C ALA A 69 6.19 11.52 -9.39
N THR A 70 6.31 12.48 -10.32
CA THR A 70 6.13 12.23 -11.76
C THR A 70 7.25 11.40 -12.36
N ALA A 71 8.52 11.60 -11.96
CA ALA A 71 9.65 10.80 -12.42
C ALA A 71 9.53 9.33 -11.99
N ARG A 72 8.99 9.06 -10.80
CA ARG A 72 8.69 7.72 -10.30
C ARG A 72 7.60 7.03 -11.11
N ILE A 73 6.58 7.77 -11.54
CA ILE A 73 5.50 7.24 -12.40
C ILE A 73 6.03 6.76 -13.77
N PHE A 74 7.15 7.32 -14.27
CA PHE A 74 7.80 6.83 -15.49
C PHE A 74 8.75 5.64 -15.26
N ARG A 75 9.15 5.36 -14.02
CA ARG A 75 9.92 4.16 -13.70
C ARG A 75 8.93 3.01 -13.63
N GLY A 76 9.11 2.02 -14.52
CA GLY A 76 8.21 0.88 -14.60
C GLY A 76 8.16 0.01 -13.35
N ARG A 77 9.09 0.22 -12.40
CA ARG A 77 9.25 -0.47 -11.10
C ARG A 77 9.72 0.49 -10.01
N THR A 78 9.39 0.16 -8.77
CA THR A 78 9.91 0.84 -7.58
C THR A 78 11.33 0.36 -7.23
N ASP A 79 12.03 1.05 -6.34
CA ASP A 79 13.38 0.64 -5.93
C ASP A 79 13.33 -0.70 -5.19
N THR A 80 12.33 -0.89 -4.32
CA THR A 80 12.07 -2.17 -3.65
C THR A 80 11.81 -3.30 -4.65
N GLU A 81 11.00 -3.05 -5.69
CA GLU A 81 10.74 -4.05 -6.73
C GLU A 81 11.98 -4.39 -7.57
N THR A 82 12.86 -3.40 -7.76
CA THR A 82 14.12 -3.60 -8.47
C THR A 82 15.08 -4.43 -7.60
N ALA A 83 15.13 -4.14 -6.30
CA ALA A 83 15.92 -4.89 -5.32
C ALA A 83 15.46 -6.34 -5.15
N LEU A 84 14.14 -6.59 -5.17
CA LEU A 84 13.59 -7.94 -5.10
C LEU A 84 13.90 -8.77 -6.35
N GLY A 85 14.10 -8.15 -7.51
CA GLY A 85 14.31 -8.86 -8.77
C GLY A 85 13.05 -9.51 -9.34
N ASP A 86 13.23 -10.45 -10.27
CA ASP A 86 12.14 -11.06 -11.05
C ASP A 86 11.94 -12.57 -10.84
N ASP A 87 12.88 -13.22 -10.15
CA ASP A 87 12.92 -14.66 -9.99
C ASP A 87 11.98 -15.14 -8.87
N PHE A 88 10.66 -15.07 -9.15
CA PHE A 88 9.60 -15.45 -8.23
C PHE A 88 8.53 -16.33 -8.88
N GLU A 89 8.87 -17.10 -9.92
CA GLU A 89 7.88 -17.94 -10.61
C GLU A 89 7.27 -18.98 -9.66
N HIS A 90 8.08 -19.53 -8.76
CA HIS A 90 7.63 -20.48 -7.74
C HIS A 90 6.63 -19.83 -6.78
N GLU A 91 6.97 -18.67 -6.21
CA GLU A 91 6.13 -17.91 -5.28
C GLU A 91 4.83 -17.47 -5.96
N ARG A 92 4.91 -17.00 -7.22
CA ARG A 92 3.73 -16.64 -8.02
C ARG A 92 2.82 -17.84 -8.26
N ALA A 93 3.34 -19.05 -8.46
CA ALA A 93 2.53 -20.25 -8.63
C ALA A 93 1.68 -20.58 -7.37
N HIS A 94 2.14 -20.17 -6.19
CA HIS A 94 1.46 -20.37 -4.92
C HIS A 94 0.52 -19.23 -4.52
N ILE A 95 0.53 -18.12 -5.28
CA ILE A 95 -0.36 -16.98 -5.14
C ILE A 95 -1.47 -17.09 -6.18
N THR A 96 -2.70 -17.37 -5.75
CA THR A 96 -3.86 -17.34 -6.65
C THR A 96 -4.73 -16.11 -6.34
N PRO A 97 -4.84 -15.13 -7.25
CA PRO A 97 -5.82 -14.06 -7.10
C PRO A 97 -7.22 -14.62 -7.33
N ARG A 98 -8.15 -14.33 -6.41
CA ARG A 98 -9.56 -14.75 -6.51
C ARG A 98 -10.48 -13.54 -6.52
N GLY A 99 -11.54 -13.60 -7.33
CA GLY A 99 -12.58 -12.57 -7.42
C GLY A 99 -12.75 -11.98 -8.82
N LEU A 100 -13.92 -11.37 -9.07
CA LEU A 100 -14.25 -10.76 -10.35
C LEU A 100 -13.84 -9.28 -10.37
N LEU A 101 -14.43 -8.47 -9.48
CA LEU A 101 -14.18 -7.02 -9.41
C LEU A 101 -12.98 -6.73 -8.51
N PHE A 102 -13.05 -7.16 -7.26
CA PHE A 102 -11.96 -7.07 -6.29
C PHE A 102 -11.24 -8.40 -6.20
N HIS A 103 -9.98 -8.36 -5.78
CA HIS A 103 -9.12 -9.53 -5.79
C HIS A 103 -8.60 -9.76 -4.38
N TRP A 104 -8.60 -11.01 -3.94
CA TRP A 104 -7.89 -11.40 -2.74
C TRP A 104 -6.84 -12.47 -3.03
N MET A 105 -5.79 -12.45 -2.23
CA MET A 105 -4.64 -13.31 -2.39
C MET A 105 -4.84 -14.56 -1.55
N SER A 106 -5.04 -15.70 -2.21
CA SER A 106 -4.96 -16.99 -1.55
C SER A 106 -3.53 -17.50 -1.60
N VAL A 107 -2.91 -17.63 -0.43
CA VAL A 107 -1.55 -18.17 -0.27
C VAL A 107 -1.66 -19.67 0.03
N ARG A 108 -1.21 -20.51 -0.91
CA ARG A 108 -1.28 -21.97 -0.73
C ARG A 108 -0.23 -22.49 0.25
N VAL A 109 -0.52 -23.65 0.83
CA VAL A 109 0.45 -24.44 1.63
C VAL A 109 1.65 -24.76 0.73
N GLY A 110 2.87 -24.49 1.23
CA GLY A 110 4.12 -24.64 0.47
C GLY A 110 4.72 -23.34 -0.07
N PHE A 111 4.02 -22.20 0.02
CA PHE A 111 4.63 -20.90 -0.29
C PHE A 111 5.85 -20.62 0.59
N MET A 112 5.71 -20.92 1.88
CA MET A 112 6.83 -20.88 2.81
C MET A 112 7.59 -22.19 2.65
N ARG A 113 8.83 -22.13 2.15
CA ARG A 113 9.80 -23.21 2.41
C ARG A 113 9.92 -23.27 3.92
N MET A 114 9.25 -24.23 4.52
CA MET A 114 9.29 -24.45 5.94
C MET A 114 10.76 -24.70 6.28
N PRO A 115 11.45 -23.81 7.05
CA PRO A 115 12.80 -24.13 7.49
C PRO A 115 12.85 -25.49 8.18
N GLU A 116 13.87 -26.27 7.91
CA GLU A 116 14.20 -27.45 8.69
C GLU A 116 14.51 -27.00 10.14
N GLU A 117 14.50 -27.92 11.10
CA GLU A 117 14.96 -27.59 12.46
C GLU A 117 16.34 -26.91 12.39
N LEU A 118 16.64 -25.97 13.28
CA LEU A 118 17.95 -25.30 13.29
C LEU A 118 19.04 -26.31 13.69
N ASP A 119 19.59 -26.97 12.68
CA ASP A 119 20.72 -27.88 12.76
C ASP A 119 22.05 -27.13 12.62
N ASP A 120 23.16 -27.87 12.71
CA ASP A 120 24.49 -27.28 12.67
C ASP A 120 24.86 -26.76 11.26
N GLU A 121 24.30 -27.34 10.21
CA GLU A 121 24.53 -26.90 8.82
C GLU A 121 23.82 -25.55 8.57
N LEU A 122 22.54 -25.44 8.92
CA LEU A 122 21.79 -24.20 8.82
C LEU A 122 22.33 -23.12 9.75
N ALA A 123 22.82 -23.50 10.93
CA ALA A 123 23.51 -22.57 11.83
C ALA A 123 24.80 -22.01 11.20
N ALA A 124 25.57 -22.83 10.49
CA ALA A 124 26.76 -22.38 9.76
C ALA A 124 26.37 -21.44 8.60
N GLU A 125 25.33 -21.76 7.85
CA GLU A 125 24.80 -20.90 6.78
C GLU A 125 24.36 -19.54 7.34
N TYR A 126 23.57 -19.54 8.41
CA TYR A 126 23.09 -18.32 9.06
C TYR A 126 24.22 -17.48 9.65
N ALA A 127 25.27 -18.10 10.20
CA ALA A 127 26.45 -17.36 10.64
C ALA A 127 27.18 -16.70 9.46
N GLY A 128 27.29 -17.39 8.32
CA GLY A 128 27.83 -16.79 7.09
C GLY A 128 26.97 -15.62 6.58
N LEU A 129 25.65 -15.72 6.65
CA LEU A 129 24.74 -14.61 6.33
C LEU A 129 24.86 -13.46 7.34
N ALA A 130 25.00 -13.78 8.63
CA ALA A 130 25.21 -12.79 9.69
C ALA A 130 26.51 -12.00 9.44
N GLU A 131 27.60 -12.68 9.10
CA GLU A 131 28.89 -12.06 8.80
C GLU A 131 28.78 -11.17 7.56
N LYS A 132 28.14 -11.64 6.49
CA LYS A 132 27.87 -10.81 5.30
C LYS A 132 27.07 -9.57 5.67
N PHE A 133 26.02 -9.72 6.47
CA PHE A 133 25.17 -8.61 6.88
C PHE A 133 25.91 -7.58 7.74
N LEU A 134 26.64 -8.03 8.77
CA LEU A 134 27.34 -7.16 9.72
C LEU A 134 28.51 -6.40 9.06
N ASN A 135 29.08 -6.97 7.99
CA ASN A 135 30.16 -6.34 7.23
C ASN A 135 29.69 -5.63 5.95
N ALA A 136 28.40 -5.70 5.61
CA ALA A 136 27.88 -5.06 4.40
C ALA A 136 27.88 -3.53 4.55
N PRO A 137 28.39 -2.79 3.54
CA PRO A 137 28.27 -1.34 3.54
C PRO A 137 26.80 -0.94 3.36
N VAL A 138 26.31 -0.06 4.24
CA VAL A 138 24.98 0.53 4.07
C VAL A 138 25.07 1.64 3.01
N PRO A 139 24.30 1.55 1.90
CA PRO A 139 24.33 2.59 0.88
C PRO A 139 23.71 3.88 1.44
N MET A 140 24.54 4.91 1.64
CA MET A 140 24.10 6.22 2.14
C MET A 140 23.51 7.12 1.04
N SER A 141 23.76 6.77 -0.22
CA SER A 141 23.21 7.48 -1.38
C SER A 141 21.87 6.88 -1.77
N ALA A 142 20.82 7.69 -1.73
CA ALA A 142 19.49 7.35 -2.22
C ALA A 142 19.15 8.22 -3.43
N ASP A 143 18.29 7.72 -4.31
CA ASP A 143 17.72 8.58 -5.35
C ASP A 143 16.79 9.61 -4.68
N PRO A 144 17.04 10.93 -4.87
CA PRO A 144 16.21 11.98 -4.27
C PRO A 144 14.75 11.97 -4.76
N ARG A 145 14.45 11.21 -5.82
CA ARG A 145 13.10 11.06 -6.36
C ARG A 145 12.33 9.91 -5.74
N SER A 146 13.02 9.01 -5.06
CA SER A 146 12.41 7.85 -4.42
C SER A 146 11.82 8.25 -3.08
N LEU A 147 10.70 7.64 -2.72
CA LEU A 147 10.09 7.89 -1.42
C LEU A 147 10.86 7.10 -0.36
N PHE A 148 10.98 7.69 0.82
CA PHE A 148 11.80 7.16 1.92
C PHE A 148 11.53 5.67 2.18
N GLU A 149 10.26 5.30 2.27
CA GLU A 149 9.86 3.92 2.60
C GLU A 149 10.14 2.89 1.49
N ASP A 150 10.38 3.35 0.25
CA ASP A 150 10.78 2.49 -0.87
C ASP A 150 12.30 2.36 -0.96
N VAL A 151 13.04 3.39 -0.57
CA VAL A 151 14.49 3.33 -0.41
C VAL A 151 14.83 2.37 0.73
N GLU A 152 14.18 2.55 1.89
CA GLU A 152 14.35 1.65 3.04
C GLU A 152 13.93 0.21 2.71
N GLY A 153 12.79 0.04 2.02
CA GLY A 153 12.36 -1.26 1.52
C GLY A 153 13.37 -1.93 0.58
N ALA A 154 14.01 -1.16 -0.30
CA ALA A 154 15.05 -1.66 -1.20
C ALA A 154 16.32 -2.09 -0.46
N VAL A 155 16.77 -1.33 0.54
CA VAL A 155 17.92 -1.70 1.37
C VAL A 155 17.67 -3.00 2.12
N ILE A 156 16.49 -3.13 2.74
CA ILE A 156 16.10 -4.37 3.43
C ILE A 156 16.03 -5.54 2.44
N ALA A 157 15.41 -5.35 1.27
CA ALA A 157 15.32 -6.39 0.25
C ALA A 157 16.68 -6.85 -0.27
N GLN A 158 17.66 -5.95 -0.39
CA GLN A 158 19.03 -6.30 -0.77
C GLN A 158 19.77 -7.05 0.33
N GLN A 159 19.68 -6.58 1.58
CA GLN A 159 20.39 -7.17 2.72
C GLN A 159 19.87 -8.57 3.08
N PHE A 160 18.56 -8.80 2.91
CA PHE A 160 17.90 -10.06 3.24
C PHE A 160 17.47 -10.84 1.99
N PHE A 161 18.13 -10.59 0.85
CA PHE A 161 17.79 -11.25 -0.42
C PHE A 161 17.93 -12.77 -0.31
N ASP A 162 19.01 -13.25 0.30
CA ASP A 162 19.28 -14.69 0.42
C ASP A 162 18.38 -15.37 1.46
N SER A 163 17.93 -14.65 2.50
CA SER A 163 17.23 -15.22 3.65
C SER A 163 15.72 -15.04 3.66
N ASP A 164 15.21 -13.90 3.18
CA ASP A 164 13.83 -13.46 3.39
C ASP A 164 13.11 -13.03 2.09
N ARG A 165 13.72 -13.20 0.90
CA ARG A 165 13.14 -12.73 -0.38
C ARG A 165 11.69 -13.14 -0.61
N GLY A 166 11.31 -14.38 -0.29
CA GLY A 166 9.96 -14.89 -0.50
C GLY A 166 8.92 -14.19 0.38
N LEU A 167 9.26 -13.93 1.65
CA LEU A 167 8.44 -13.12 2.56
C LEU A 167 8.28 -11.70 2.02
N LEU A 168 9.40 -11.04 1.69
CA LEU A 168 9.38 -9.65 1.25
C LEU A 168 8.60 -9.46 -0.06
N PHE A 169 8.71 -10.44 -0.97
CA PHE A 169 7.92 -10.53 -2.19
C PHE A 169 6.43 -10.67 -1.89
N LEU A 170 6.03 -11.60 -1.01
CA LEU A 170 4.62 -11.79 -0.67
C LEU A 170 3.99 -10.54 -0.06
N LEU A 171 4.69 -9.90 0.89
CA LEU A 171 4.23 -8.66 1.50
C LEU A 171 4.10 -7.54 0.47
N ASN A 172 5.02 -7.48 -0.51
CA ASN A 172 4.95 -6.53 -1.60
C ASN A 172 3.76 -6.80 -2.54
N GLU A 173 3.45 -8.06 -2.83
CA GLU A 173 2.27 -8.43 -3.64
C GLU A 173 0.96 -8.18 -2.87
N SER A 174 0.89 -8.47 -1.56
CA SER A 174 -0.22 -8.07 -0.68
C SER A 174 -0.48 -6.57 -0.78
N ARG A 175 0.57 -5.75 -0.61
CA ARG A 175 0.54 -4.29 -0.75
C ARG A 175 -0.09 -3.86 -2.08
N LYS A 176 0.36 -4.45 -3.20
CA LYS A 176 -0.13 -4.14 -4.55
C LYS A 176 -1.59 -4.53 -4.73
N MET A 177 -2.02 -5.66 -4.16
CA MET A 177 -3.39 -6.15 -4.27
C MET A 177 -4.36 -5.29 -3.46
N ILE A 178 -4.04 -5.02 -2.21
CA ILE A 178 -4.78 -4.12 -1.32
C ILE A 178 -4.93 -2.74 -1.97
N ASN A 179 -3.82 -2.10 -2.37
CA ASN A 179 -3.86 -0.80 -3.05
C ASN A 179 -4.65 -0.85 -4.37
N GLY A 180 -4.55 -1.97 -5.09
CA GLY A 180 -5.30 -2.20 -6.32
C GLY A 180 -6.81 -2.22 -6.09
N ASN A 181 -7.27 -2.85 -5.01
CA ASN A 181 -8.68 -2.88 -4.63
C ASN A 181 -9.21 -1.52 -4.22
N VAL A 182 -8.48 -0.77 -3.39
CA VAL A 182 -8.88 0.59 -2.99
C VAL A 182 -9.04 1.49 -4.21
N ARG A 183 -8.07 1.44 -5.13
CA ARG A 183 -8.15 2.20 -6.38
C ARG A 183 -9.39 1.81 -7.19
N LYS A 184 -9.68 0.52 -7.34
CA LYS A 184 -10.88 0.05 -8.04
C LYS A 184 -12.16 0.53 -7.36
N LEU A 185 -12.20 0.50 -6.03
CA LEU A 185 -13.34 1.00 -5.24
C LEU A 185 -13.57 2.48 -5.52
N ALA A 186 -12.51 3.29 -5.45
CA ALA A 186 -12.57 4.72 -5.72
C ALA A 186 -13.07 5.01 -7.15
N VAL A 187 -12.64 4.23 -8.15
CA VAL A 187 -13.15 4.35 -9.53
C VAL A 187 -14.63 4.03 -9.60
N TRP A 188 -15.07 2.90 -9.05
CA TRP A 188 -16.48 2.50 -9.09
C TRP A 188 -17.39 3.48 -8.36
N PHE A 189 -16.99 3.93 -7.16
CA PHE A 189 -17.74 4.95 -6.42
C PHE A 189 -17.79 6.26 -7.19
N SER A 190 -16.67 6.73 -7.75
CA SER A 190 -16.64 7.94 -8.55
C SER A 190 -17.53 7.81 -9.79
N ALA A 191 -17.57 6.65 -10.44
CA ALA A 191 -18.42 6.39 -11.59
C ALA A 191 -19.91 6.38 -11.22
N ILE A 192 -20.29 5.72 -10.12
CA ILE A 192 -21.68 5.70 -9.62
C ILE A 192 -22.14 7.12 -9.29
N LEU A 193 -21.36 7.86 -8.50
CA LEU A 193 -21.71 9.22 -8.10
C LEU A 193 -21.73 10.19 -9.30
N SER A 194 -20.83 10.00 -10.26
CA SER A 194 -20.86 10.75 -11.52
C SER A 194 -22.15 10.49 -12.29
N ALA A 195 -22.57 9.23 -12.40
CA ALA A 195 -23.82 8.86 -13.05
C ALA A 195 -25.03 9.47 -12.34
N VAL A 196 -25.06 9.45 -11.00
CA VAL A 196 -26.10 10.13 -10.21
C VAL A 196 -26.14 11.63 -10.51
N LEU A 197 -24.98 12.29 -10.58
CA LEU A 197 -24.89 13.71 -10.88
C LEU A 197 -25.39 14.02 -12.30
N ILE A 198 -25.01 13.20 -13.29
CA ILE A 198 -25.46 13.35 -14.69
C ILE A 198 -26.97 13.14 -14.80
N VAL A 199 -27.52 12.11 -14.17
CA VAL A 199 -28.97 11.84 -14.17
C VAL A 199 -29.72 13.02 -13.57
N ASN A 200 -29.19 13.62 -12.50
CA ASN A 200 -29.76 14.83 -11.94
C ASN A 200 -29.68 16.01 -12.91
N LEU A 201 -28.54 16.24 -13.57
CA LEU A 201 -28.42 17.37 -14.50
C LEU A 201 -29.25 17.21 -15.79
N LEU A 202 -29.61 15.99 -16.18
CA LEU A 202 -30.38 15.72 -17.41
C LEU A 202 -31.89 15.65 -17.16
N TYR A 203 -32.31 15.11 -16.02
CA TYR A 203 -33.71 14.73 -15.80
C TYR A 203 -34.33 15.41 -14.58
N ASN A 204 -33.58 16.19 -13.80
CA ASN A 204 -34.11 16.83 -12.60
C ASN A 204 -34.78 18.18 -12.91
N ASP A 205 -35.86 18.15 -13.69
CA ASP A 205 -36.67 19.34 -14.04
C ASP A 205 -37.96 19.47 -13.18
N GLY A 206 -38.09 18.65 -12.13
CA GLY A 206 -39.27 18.63 -11.26
C GLY A 206 -40.54 18.03 -11.90
N SER A 207 -40.45 17.52 -13.13
CA SER A 207 -41.60 16.97 -13.87
C SER A 207 -41.69 15.43 -13.80
N VAL A 208 -40.58 14.76 -13.51
CA VAL A 208 -40.49 13.28 -13.54
C VAL A 208 -41.36 12.61 -12.47
N PHE A 209 -41.39 13.16 -11.26
CA PHE A 209 -42.23 12.68 -10.16
C PHE A 209 -42.85 13.84 -9.40
N ASP A 210 -44.15 13.74 -9.15
CA ASP A 210 -44.91 14.73 -8.39
C ASP A 210 -44.86 14.43 -6.88
N PHE A 211 -43.69 14.62 -6.28
CA PHE A 211 -43.48 14.44 -4.85
C PHE A 211 -44.29 15.44 -4.01
N HIS A 212 -44.50 16.66 -4.52
CA HIS A 212 -45.29 17.70 -3.87
C HIS A 212 -46.73 17.22 -3.62
N ALA A 213 -47.39 16.68 -4.65
CA ALA A 213 -48.71 16.09 -4.51
C ALA A 213 -48.69 14.82 -3.65
N MET A 214 -47.67 13.96 -3.81
CA MET A 214 -47.53 12.72 -3.03
C MET A 214 -47.39 12.97 -1.51
N LEU A 215 -46.77 14.09 -1.12
CA LEU A 215 -46.60 14.50 0.27
C LEU A 215 -47.81 15.29 0.81
N GLY A 216 -48.84 15.54 -0.01
CA GLY A 216 -50.03 16.30 0.37
C GLY A 216 -49.74 17.76 0.73
N LEU A 217 -48.68 18.34 0.17
CA LEU A 217 -48.27 19.71 0.45
C LEU A 217 -49.15 20.70 -0.34
N SER A 218 -49.49 21.84 0.27
CA SER A 218 -50.20 22.90 -0.44
C SER A 218 -49.29 23.58 -1.47
N ALA A 219 -49.87 24.09 -2.56
CA ALA A 219 -49.14 24.82 -3.60
C ALA A 219 -48.41 26.06 -3.05
N ASP A 220 -48.90 26.63 -1.94
CA ASP A 220 -48.33 27.78 -1.23
C ASP A 220 -47.12 27.42 -0.32
N SER A 221 -46.52 26.24 -0.50
CA SER A 221 -45.33 25.86 0.26
C SER A 221 -44.18 26.85 0.03
N ARG A 222 -43.43 27.16 1.11
CA ARG A 222 -42.33 28.14 1.10
C ARG A 222 -41.24 27.86 0.04
N PHE A 223 -41.12 26.61 -0.41
CA PHE A 223 -40.08 26.17 -1.33
C PHE A 223 -40.57 26.04 -2.79
N GLY A 224 -41.88 26.14 -3.04
CA GLY A 224 -42.47 25.89 -4.35
C GLY A 224 -42.51 24.40 -4.72
N ALA A 225 -43.51 24.00 -5.52
CA ALA A 225 -43.72 22.60 -5.89
C ALA A 225 -42.56 22.01 -6.72
N GLU A 226 -42.02 22.80 -7.64
CA GLU A 226 -40.91 22.41 -8.51
C GLU A 226 -39.64 22.05 -7.73
N ALA A 227 -39.25 22.87 -6.73
CA ALA A 227 -38.08 22.59 -5.91
C ALA A 227 -38.27 21.35 -5.03
N ILE A 228 -39.50 21.08 -4.55
CA ILE A 228 -39.83 19.88 -3.77
C ILE A 228 -39.74 18.63 -4.65
N ASN A 229 -40.29 18.68 -5.86
CA ASN A 229 -40.19 17.58 -6.83
C ASN A 229 -38.72 17.33 -7.21
N SER A 230 -37.97 18.40 -7.43
CA SER A 230 -36.56 18.33 -7.80
C SER A 230 -35.69 17.75 -6.68
N LEU A 231 -35.93 18.16 -5.44
CA LEU A 231 -35.28 17.57 -4.27
C LEU A 231 -35.67 16.11 -4.07
N GLY A 232 -36.95 15.77 -4.22
CA GLY A 232 -37.43 14.40 -4.09
C GLY A 232 -36.76 13.46 -5.10
N PHE A 233 -36.69 13.88 -6.37
CA PHE A 233 -35.98 13.14 -7.41
C PHE A 233 -34.48 13.02 -7.13
N GLY A 234 -33.85 14.13 -6.72
CA GLY A 234 -32.43 14.13 -6.38
C GLY A 234 -32.09 13.25 -5.17
N LEU A 235 -32.95 13.22 -4.15
CA LEU A 235 -32.81 12.32 -3.01
C LEU A 235 -32.97 10.86 -3.43
N LEU A 236 -33.95 10.54 -4.28
CA LEU A 236 -34.20 9.19 -4.76
C LEU A 236 -33.02 8.66 -5.59
N THR A 237 -32.47 9.48 -6.48
CA THR A 237 -31.30 9.11 -7.30
C THR A 237 -30.03 8.98 -6.45
N CYS A 238 -29.82 9.87 -5.48
CA CYS A 238 -28.74 9.73 -4.48
C CYS A 238 -28.89 8.46 -3.64
N LEU A 239 -30.11 8.12 -3.22
CA LEU A 239 -30.38 6.89 -2.46
C LEU A 239 -30.10 5.64 -3.31
N ALA A 240 -30.51 5.64 -4.57
CA ALA A 240 -30.19 4.55 -5.50
C ALA A 240 -28.67 4.39 -5.67
N GLY A 241 -27.94 5.51 -5.82
CA GLY A 241 -26.48 5.51 -5.85
C GLY A 241 -25.86 4.98 -4.56
N ALA A 242 -26.37 5.40 -3.40
CA ALA A 242 -25.93 4.94 -2.08
C ALA A 242 -26.16 3.44 -1.91
N ILE A 243 -27.30 2.90 -2.34
CA ILE A 243 -27.60 1.46 -2.31
C ILE A 243 -26.64 0.69 -3.22
N ALA A 244 -26.35 1.19 -4.42
CA ALA A 244 -25.39 0.57 -5.32
C ALA A 244 -23.97 0.54 -4.74
N MET A 245 -23.53 1.66 -4.15
CA MET A 245 -22.26 1.75 -3.44
C MET A 245 -22.22 0.82 -2.22
N TRP A 246 -23.31 0.76 -1.46
CA TRP A 246 -23.46 -0.12 -0.30
C TRP A 246 -23.33 -1.58 -0.69
N ALA A 247 -24.05 -2.01 -1.72
CA ALA A 247 -23.99 -3.38 -2.23
C ALA A 247 -22.55 -3.70 -2.65
N LEU A 248 -21.94 -2.88 -3.51
CA LEU A 248 -20.55 -3.07 -3.95
C LEU A 248 -19.56 -3.14 -2.77
N TYR A 249 -19.74 -2.28 -1.77
CA TYR A 249 -18.86 -2.22 -0.61
C TYR A 249 -18.96 -3.49 0.25
N PHE A 250 -20.17 -3.86 0.65
CA PHE A 250 -20.38 -4.92 1.65
C PHE A 250 -20.36 -6.32 1.04
N THR A 251 -20.81 -6.51 -0.21
CA THR A 251 -20.83 -7.83 -0.83
C THR A 251 -19.48 -8.19 -1.44
N GLU A 252 -18.75 -7.21 -1.99
CA GLU A 252 -17.54 -7.45 -2.77
C GLU A 252 -16.29 -6.84 -2.13
N TYR A 253 -16.25 -5.54 -1.84
CA TYR A 253 -14.99 -4.92 -1.41
C TYR A 253 -14.55 -5.37 0.00
N ALA A 254 -15.39 -5.20 1.01
CA ALA A 254 -15.03 -5.40 2.41
C ALA A 254 -14.60 -6.84 2.73
N PRO A 255 -15.31 -7.90 2.27
CA PRO A 255 -14.88 -9.28 2.52
C PRO A 255 -13.50 -9.60 1.91
N PHE A 256 -13.26 -9.14 0.67
CA PHE A 256 -12.01 -9.39 -0.04
C PHE A 256 -10.84 -8.65 0.58
N GLN A 257 -11.08 -7.41 1.01
CA GLN A 257 -10.08 -6.60 1.67
C GLN A 257 -9.70 -7.17 3.04
N ARG A 258 -10.67 -7.60 3.84
CA ARG A 258 -10.42 -8.32 5.11
C ARG A 258 -9.66 -9.61 4.89
N ASN A 259 -10.02 -10.40 3.88
CA ASN A 259 -9.31 -11.65 3.57
C ASN A 259 -7.84 -11.39 3.20
N ASN A 260 -7.55 -10.35 2.40
CA ASN A 260 -6.16 -9.96 2.11
C ASN A 260 -5.37 -9.64 3.38
N THR A 261 -5.97 -8.86 4.28
CA THR A 261 -5.31 -8.51 5.54
C THR A 261 -5.07 -9.73 6.42
N ARG A 262 -6.09 -10.59 6.56
CA ARG A 262 -6.00 -11.81 7.37
C ARG A 262 -4.97 -12.79 6.84
N GLU A 263 -4.92 -12.99 5.52
CA GLU A 263 -3.90 -13.85 4.90
C GLU A 263 -2.49 -13.31 5.13
N MET A 264 -2.31 -11.99 5.01
CA MET A 264 -1.04 -11.34 5.33
C MET A 264 -0.66 -11.51 6.80
N ALA A 265 -1.59 -11.28 7.73
CA ALA A 265 -1.38 -11.46 9.16
C ALA A 265 -1.05 -12.91 9.52
N ASN A 266 -1.85 -13.87 9.05
CA ASN A 266 -1.64 -15.30 9.26
C ASN A 266 -0.29 -15.77 8.70
N TYR A 267 0.14 -15.20 7.58
CA TYR A 267 1.46 -15.49 7.03
C TYR A 267 2.58 -14.96 7.93
N LEU A 268 2.50 -13.70 8.35
CA LEU A 268 3.46 -13.07 9.24
C LEU A 268 3.57 -13.80 10.57
N THR A 269 2.45 -14.13 11.21
CA THR A 269 2.42 -14.89 12.47
C THR A 269 3.15 -16.22 12.34
N ARG A 270 2.89 -16.98 11.26
CA ARG A 270 3.56 -18.27 11.01
C ARG A 270 5.07 -18.08 10.78
N TYR A 271 5.46 -17.09 10.00
CA TYR A 271 6.87 -16.82 9.70
C TYR A 271 7.66 -16.44 10.95
N MET A 272 7.07 -15.56 11.76
CA MET A 272 7.74 -14.96 12.92
C MET A 272 7.76 -15.92 14.11
N ALA A 273 6.76 -16.79 14.25
CA ALA A 273 6.83 -17.93 15.16
C ALA A 273 8.06 -18.81 14.88
N ARG A 274 8.33 -19.09 13.61
CA ARG A 274 9.45 -19.95 13.18
C ARG A 274 10.80 -19.28 13.42
N LEU A 275 10.95 -18.00 13.08
CA LEU A 275 12.15 -17.24 13.40
C LEU A 275 12.41 -17.20 14.91
N ASN A 276 11.37 -17.06 15.71
CA ASN A 276 11.48 -17.07 17.16
C ASN A 276 11.88 -18.44 17.71
N ASP A 277 11.39 -19.55 17.14
CA ASP A 277 11.83 -20.89 17.52
C ASP A 277 13.33 -21.08 17.24
N HIS A 278 13.80 -20.65 16.06
CA HIS A 278 15.24 -20.65 15.74
C HIS A 278 16.04 -19.77 16.70
N TYR A 279 15.53 -18.59 17.03
CA TYR A 279 16.16 -17.69 17.99
C TYR A 279 16.29 -18.34 19.37
N ARG A 280 15.24 -18.99 19.86
CA ARG A 280 15.27 -19.73 21.14
C ARG A 280 16.28 -20.87 21.12
N THR A 281 16.36 -21.63 20.02
CA THR A 281 17.37 -22.67 19.85
C THR A 281 18.78 -22.09 19.86
N ALA A 282 19.03 -21.01 19.11
CA ALA A 282 20.33 -20.34 19.09
C ALA A 282 20.74 -19.82 20.48
N VAL A 283 19.81 -19.21 21.23
CA VAL A 283 20.04 -18.79 22.63
C VAL A 283 20.37 -19.98 23.52
N GLY A 284 19.60 -21.08 23.41
CA GLY A 284 19.83 -22.29 24.18
C GLY A 284 21.22 -22.90 23.92
N ARG A 285 21.60 -23.01 22.64
CA ARG A 285 22.91 -23.50 22.21
C ARG A 285 24.04 -22.59 22.67
N ALA A 286 23.91 -21.28 22.48
CA ALA A 286 24.88 -20.29 22.98
C ALA A 286 25.11 -20.44 24.49
N LYS A 287 24.04 -20.56 25.29
CA LYS A 287 24.13 -20.78 26.75
C LYS A 287 24.79 -22.09 27.16
N SER A 288 24.95 -23.06 26.25
CA SER A 288 25.44 -24.40 26.54
C SER A 288 26.83 -24.70 25.98
N VAL A 289 27.45 -23.76 25.25
CA VAL A 289 28.77 -23.95 24.60
C VAL A 289 29.83 -24.39 25.62
N THR A 290 29.80 -23.82 26.82
CA THR A 290 30.79 -24.04 27.89
C THR A 290 30.50 -25.26 28.79
N VAL A 291 29.35 -25.91 28.61
CA VAL A 291 28.87 -27.01 29.46
C VAL A 291 29.34 -28.39 28.97
N GLY A 292 29.87 -28.48 27.74
CA GLY A 292 30.37 -29.73 27.14
C GLY A 292 31.68 -30.24 27.73
N GLU A 293 32.04 -31.49 27.40
CA GLU A 293 33.34 -32.10 27.77
C GLU A 293 34.53 -31.57 26.94
N GLU A 294 34.26 -30.72 25.94
CA GLU A 294 35.26 -30.13 25.04
C GLU A 294 36.22 -29.22 25.82
N ARG A 295 37.49 -29.61 25.92
CA ARG A 295 38.53 -28.84 26.65
C ARG A 295 39.35 -27.92 25.76
N ASP A 296 39.14 -27.94 24.44
CA ASP A 296 39.86 -27.08 23.51
C ASP A 296 39.23 -25.68 23.45
N SER A 297 39.96 -24.69 23.95
CA SER A 297 39.53 -23.29 23.98
C SER A 297 39.26 -22.72 22.59
N LYS A 298 39.92 -23.23 21.53
CA LYS A 298 39.69 -22.77 20.16
C LYS A 298 38.34 -23.26 19.63
N GLN A 299 37.99 -24.52 19.92
CA GLN A 299 36.71 -25.09 19.49
C GLN A 299 35.54 -24.46 20.26
N LEU A 300 35.70 -24.26 21.57
CA LEU A 300 34.73 -23.51 22.38
C LEU A 300 34.53 -22.08 21.87
N SER A 301 35.62 -21.39 21.52
CA SER A 301 35.55 -20.03 20.98
C SER A 301 34.84 -19.99 19.62
N ALA A 302 35.13 -20.94 18.72
CA ALA A 302 34.47 -21.02 17.41
C ALA A 302 32.97 -21.31 17.56
N ALA A 303 32.59 -22.25 18.42
CA ALA A 303 31.19 -22.56 18.71
C ALA A 303 30.45 -21.36 19.34
N ALA A 304 31.10 -20.64 20.28
CA ALA A 304 30.53 -19.43 20.87
C ALA A 304 30.29 -18.34 19.83
N GLN A 305 31.24 -18.12 18.92
CA GLN A 305 31.11 -17.15 17.83
C GLN A 305 29.95 -17.53 16.89
N LEU A 306 29.86 -18.80 16.50
CA LEU A 306 28.80 -19.33 15.64
C LEU A 306 27.41 -19.05 16.22
N TRP A 307 27.16 -19.50 17.46
CA TRP A 307 25.83 -19.39 18.07
C TRP A 307 25.48 -17.95 18.46
N HIS A 308 26.48 -17.13 18.83
CA HIS A 308 26.25 -15.72 19.12
C HIS A 308 25.93 -14.92 17.85
N ALA A 309 26.62 -15.20 16.73
CA ALA A 309 26.30 -14.60 15.43
C ALA A 309 24.88 -14.96 14.99
N ASN A 310 24.49 -16.24 15.13
CA ASN A 310 23.12 -16.71 14.87
C ASN A 310 22.07 -15.99 15.70
N MET A 311 22.30 -15.85 17.00
CA MET A 311 21.39 -15.16 17.92
C MET A 311 21.17 -13.69 17.51
N ILE A 312 22.25 -12.96 17.22
CA ILE A 312 22.19 -11.56 16.78
C ILE A 312 21.47 -11.47 15.43
N TRP A 313 21.83 -12.33 14.48
CA TRP A 313 21.25 -12.36 13.14
C TRP A 313 19.75 -12.58 13.15
N LEU A 314 19.28 -13.60 13.87
CA LEU A 314 17.85 -13.92 13.96
C LEU A 314 17.06 -12.79 14.63
N ALA A 315 17.62 -12.15 15.66
CA ALA A 315 16.99 -11.00 16.30
C ALA A 315 16.90 -9.80 15.35
N LEU A 316 17.96 -9.51 14.59
CA LEU A 316 17.96 -8.43 13.60
C LEU A 316 17.00 -8.71 12.44
N ARG A 317 16.91 -9.97 11.98
CA ARG A 317 15.90 -10.38 10.99
C ARG A 317 14.49 -10.03 11.45
N VAL A 318 14.12 -10.39 12.69
CA VAL A 318 12.82 -10.04 13.28
C VAL A 318 12.59 -8.53 13.25
N PHE A 319 13.59 -7.73 13.66
CA PHE A 319 13.50 -6.26 13.64
C PHE A 319 13.30 -5.68 12.23
N PHE A 320 14.04 -6.16 11.23
CA PHE A 320 13.95 -5.65 9.86
C PHE A 320 12.68 -6.13 9.15
N VAL A 321 12.20 -7.34 9.44
CA VAL A 321 10.88 -7.79 8.96
C VAL A 321 9.77 -6.91 9.53
N GLU A 322 9.81 -6.60 10.82
CA GLU A 322 8.85 -5.69 11.47
C GLU A 322 8.88 -4.29 10.84
N THR A 323 10.09 -3.77 10.62
CA THR A 323 10.30 -2.48 9.94
C THR A 323 9.75 -2.49 8.51
N TYR A 324 9.97 -3.56 7.75
CA TYR A 324 9.46 -3.71 6.40
C TYR A 324 7.93 -3.80 6.36
N VAL A 325 7.30 -4.52 7.31
CA VAL A 325 5.84 -4.58 7.44
C VAL A 325 5.28 -3.20 7.75
N ARG A 326 5.88 -2.44 8.68
CA ARG A 326 5.50 -1.05 8.95
C ARG A 326 5.54 -0.21 7.69
N ASN A 327 6.59 -0.34 6.88
CA ASN A 327 6.70 0.36 5.60
C ASN A 327 5.61 -0.06 4.62
N VAL A 328 5.31 -1.35 4.51
CA VAL A 328 4.22 -1.86 3.67
C VAL A 328 2.87 -1.27 4.09
N VAL A 329 2.54 -1.29 5.39
CA VAL A 329 1.29 -0.74 5.92
C VAL A 329 1.21 0.77 5.68
N TYR A 330 2.29 1.50 5.94
CA TYR A 330 2.36 2.94 5.66
C TYR A 330 2.11 3.25 4.18
N GLN A 331 2.71 2.47 3.27
CA GLN A 331 2.50 2.62 1.83
C GLN A 331 1.07 2.30 1.41
N ILE A 332 0.44 1.29 2.02
CA ILE A 332 -0.98 1.00 1.80
C ILE A 332 -1.80 2.22 2.20
N SER A 333 -1.69 2.69 3.44
CA SER A 333 -2.50 3.79 3.97
C SER A 333 -2.33 5.05 3.12
N ARG A 334 -1.08 5.43 2.82
CA ARG A 334 -0.80 6.63 2.03
C ARG A 334 -1.31 6.53 0.59
N ASN A 335 -1.00 5.45 -0.13
CA ASN A 335 -1.43 5.30 -1.53
C ASN A 335 -2.96 5.21 -1.61
N SER A 336 -3.58 4.54 -0.65
CA SER A 336 -5.04 4.47 -0.52
C SER A 336 -5.62 5.87 -0.36
N SER A 337 -5.14 6.68 0.57
CA SER A 337 -5.56 8.08 0.74
C SER A 337 -5.42 8.89 -0.55
N TYR A 338 -4.34 8.69 -1.32
CA TYR A 338 -4.19 9.34 -2.63
C TYR A 338 -5.25 8.90 -3.64
N TYR A 339 -5.55 7.61 -3.74
CA TYR A 339 -6.62 7.16 -4.64
C TYR A 339 -7.98 7.72 -4.24
N LEU A 340 -8.26 7.76 -2.93
CA LEU A 340 -9.52 8.24 -2.41
C LEU A 340 -9.77 9.73 -2.70
N ILE A 341 -8.72 10.54 -2.81
CA ILE A 341 -8.81 11.98 -3.09
C ILE A 341 -8.68 12.27 -4.59
N PHE A 342 -7.65 11.73 -5.25
CA PHE A 342 -7.33 12.12 -6.62
C PHE A 342 -8.22 11.46 -7.67
N VAL A 343 -8.78 10.27 -7.41
CA VAL A 343 -9.69 9.62 -8.38
C VAL A 343 -10.98 10.42 -8.55
N PRO A 344 -11.72 10.82 -7.50
CA PRO A 344 -12.89 11.67 -7.64
C PRO A 344 -12.57 13.02 -8.28
N ALA A 345 -11.46 13.64 -7.89
CA ALA A 345 -11.03 14.91 -8.47
C ALA A 345 -10.83 14.79 -9.99
N PHE A 346 -10.24 13.68 -10.44
CA PHE A 346 -10.07 13.40 -11.86
C PHE A 346 -11.41 13.18 -12.57
N PHE A 347 -12.37 12.47 -11.95
CA PHE A 347 -13.71 12.30 -12.49
C PHE A 347 -14.47 13.64 -12.61
N ILE A 348 -14.40 14.50 -11.59
CA ILE A 348 -15.00 15.84 -11.62
C ILE A 348 -14.40 16.67 -12.77
N LEU A 349 -13.07 16.69 -12.90
CA LEU A 349 -12.41 17.41 -13.99
C LEU A 349 -12.81 16.87 -15.37
N ALA A 350 -12.90 15.54 -15.52
CA ALA A 350 -13.33 14.92 -16.76
C ALA A 350 -14.78 15.27 -17.11
N LEU A 351 -15.69 15.26 -16.12
CA LEU A 351 -17.07 15.69 -16.30
C LEU A 351 -17.20 17.16 -16.70
N LEU A 352 -16.43 18.04 -16.05
CA LEU A 352 -16.40 19.46 -16.40
C LEU A 352 -15.89 19.67 -17.84
N ALA A 353 -14.83 18.97 -18.23
CA ALA A 353 -14.29 19.04 -19.59
C ALA A 353 -15.28 18.50 -20.63
N ALA A 354 -15.91 17.35 -20.37
CA ALA A 354 -16.93 16.77 -21.25
C ALA A 354 -18.15 17.69 -21.36
N GLY A 355 -18.63 18.23 -20.24
CA GLY A 355 -19.74 19.19 -20.21
C GLY A 355 -19.45 20.46 -21.00
N ALA A 356 -18.25 21.02 -20.86
CA ALA A 356 -17.83 22.19 -21.63
C ALA A 356 -17.75 21.88 -23.14
N ALA A 357 -17.22 20.71 -23.52
CA ALA A 357 -17.16 20.29 -24.92
C ALA A 357 -18.55 20.09 -25.53
N LEU A 358 -19.48 19.47 -24.80
CA LEU A 358 -20.86 19.27 -25.24
C LEU A 358 -21.63 20.59 -25.35
N SER A 359 -21.36 21.53 -24.44
CA SER A 359 -21.90 22.90 -24.50
C SER A 359 -21.40 23.66 -25.73
N ALA A 360 -20.09 23.61 -26.00
CA ALA A 360 -19.51 24.21 -27.18
C ALA A 360 -20.04 23.61 -28.49
N ALA A 361 -20.41 22.32 -28.47
CA ALA A 361 -21.03 21.63 -29.61
C ALA A 361 -22.55 21.88 -29.73
N GLY A 362 -23.17 22.62 -28.80
CA GLY A 362 -24.61 22.87 -28.78
C GLY A 362 -25.46 21.63 -28.48
N LEU A 363 -24.87 20.59 -27.90
CA LEU A 363 -25.55 19.31 -27.61
C LEU A 363 -26.15 19.27 -26.21
N TRP A 364 -25.56 19.99 -25.25
CA TRP A 364 -26.02 20.03 -23.86
C TRP A 364 -25.49 21.27 -23.14
N ALA A 365 -26.33 21.94 -22.34
CA ALA A 365 -25.94 23.13 -21.57
C ALA A 365 -25.87 22.83 -20.05
N PRO A 366 -24.89 22.03 -19.58
CA PRO A 366 -24.81 21.59 -18.18
C PRO A 366 -24.71 22.75 -17.19
N PHE A 367 -24.04 23.84 -17.56
CA PHE A 367 -23.90 25.01 -16.69
C PHE A 367 -25.18 25.81 -16.53
N ALA A 368 -26.06 25.79 -17.54
CA ALA A 368 -27.41 26.35 -17.42
C ALA A 368 -28.27 25.48 -16.50
N ALA A 369 -28.24 24.15 -16.68
CA ALA A 369 -28.94 23.22 -15.79
C ALA A 369 -28.49 23.33 -14.32
N ILE A 370 -27.19 23.51 -14.07
CA ILE A 370 -26.66 23.77 -12.73
C ILE A 370 -27.22 25.09 -12.16
N ALA A 371 -27.28 26.15 -12.98
CA ALA A 371 -27.79 27.45 -12.57
C ALA A 371 -29.31 27.41 -12.29
N GLU A 372 -30.08 26.69 -13.11
CA GLU A 372 -31.52 26.48 -12.95
C GLU A 372 -31.85 25.71 -11.67
N LEU A 373 -31.10 24.63 -11.38
CA LEU A 373 -31.23 23.89 -10.13
C LEU A 373 -30.80 24.71 -8.90
N GLY A 374 -29.92 25.70 -9.08
CA GLY A 374 -29.51 26.64 -8.02
C GLY A 374 -29.08 25.96 -6.72
N TRP A 375 -29.79 26.27 -5.62
CA TRP A 375 -29.49 25.72 -4.30
C TRP A 375 -29.80 24.22 -4.19
N VAL A 376 -30.71 23.68 -5.00
CA VAL A 376 -31.03 22.24 -5.02
C VAL A 376 -29.80 21.46 -5.49
N PHE A 377 -29.13 21.94 -6.55
CA PHE A 377 -27.87 21.33 -6.99
C PHE A 377 -26.81 21.36 -5.89
N ALA A 378 -26.64 22.50 -5.19
CA ALA A 378 -25.67 22.61 -4.10
C ALA A 378 -25.96 21.60 -2.97
N ALA A 379 -27.23 21.43 -2.57
CA ALA A 379 -27.64 20.46 -1.57
C ALA A 379 -27.35 19.01 -2.01
N LEU A 380 -27.67 18.66 -3.26
CA LEU A 380 -27.40 17.33 -3.83
C LEU A 380 -25.90 17.06 -3.95
N PHE A 381 -25.11 18.07 -4.37
CA PHE A 381 -23.67 17.95 -4.47
C PHE A 381 -23.02 17.70 -3.11
N VAL A 382 -23.47 18.42 -2.06
CA VAL A 382 -23.03 18.19 -0.68
C VAL A 382 -23.44 16.79 -0.20
N LEU A 383 -24.65 16.34 -0.51
CA LEU A 383 -25.11 14.99 -0.15
C LEU A 383 -24.26 13.90 -0.81
N VAL A 384 -23.97 14.02 -2.11
CA VAL A 384 -23.08 13.13 -2.85
C VAL A 384 -21.69 13.10 -2.22
N GLY A 385 -21.15 14.27 -1.87
CA GLY A 385 -19.87 14.39 -1.16
C GLY A 385 -19.89 13.70 0.22
N ALA A 386 -20.96 13.90 0.98
CA ALA A 386 -21.14 13.27 2.29
C ALA A 386 -21.23 11.74 2.20
N LEU A 387 -22.00 11.21 1.24
CA LEU A 387 -22.08 9.79 0.96
C LEU A 387 -20.70 9.21 0.63
N TYR A 388 -19.94 9.91 -0.22
CA TYR A 388 -18.58 9.49 -0.57
C TYR A 388 -17.69 9.41 0.68
N VAL A 389 -17.66 10.45 1.51
CA VAL A 389 -16.85 10.49 2.75
C VAL A 389 -17.26 9.38 3.73
N LEU A 390 -18.56 9.12 3.89
CA LEU A 390 -19.08 8.11 4.81
C LEU A 390 -18.64 6.69 4.43
N PHE A 391 -18.68 6.33 3.15
CA PHE A 391 -18.22 5.00 2.72
C PHE A 391 -16.69 4.87 2.77
N LEU A 392 -15.96 5.98 2.58
CA LEU A 392 -14.52 5.97 2.57
C LEU A 392 -13.86 5.93 3.95
N SER A 393 -14.47 6.56 4.96
CA SER A 393 -13.94 6.56 6.32
C SER A 393 -13.67 5.15 6.85
N ASN A 394 -14.42 4.16 6.36
CA ASN A 394 -14.30 2.76 6.76
C ASN A 394 -13.48 1.90 5.79
N SER A 395 -13.07 2.45 4.64
CA SER A 395 -12.44 1.67 3.55
C SER A 395 -11.13 1.00 3.95
N MET A 396 -10.43 1.55 4.95
CA MET A 396 -9.15 1.07 5.48
C MET A 396 -9.22 0.44 6.87
N GLY A 397 -10.40 0.34 7.49
CA GLY A 397 -10.54 -0.23 8.84
C GLY A 397 -10.12 -1.70 8.95
N CYS A 398 -9.95 -2.40 7.82
CA CYS A 398 -9.38 -3.74 7.80
C CYS A 398 -7.90 -3.79 8.22
N LEU A 399 -7.13 -2.71 8.11
CA LEU A 399 -5.70 -2.72 8.44
C LEU A 399 -5.44 -2.90 9.93
N ASP A 400 -6.40 -2.51 10.77
CA ASP A 400 -6.36 -2.76 12.21
C ASP A 400 -6.35 -4.27 12.52
N GLU A 401 -6.86 -5.12 11.60
CA GLU A 401 -6.80 -6.59 11.74
C GLU A 401 -5.37 -7.14 11.59
N ILE A 402 -4.38 -6.37 11.10
CA ILE A 402 -2.96 -6.76 11.11
C ILE A 402 -2.43 -6.76 12.54
N ASP A 403 -2.85 -5.78 13.33
CA ASP A 403 -2.33 -5.52 14.68
C ASP A 403 -3.02 -6.41 15.73
N GLN A 404 -4.25 -6.87 15.46
CA GLN A 404 -5.05 -7.74 16.34
C GLN A 404 -4.40 -9.12 16.62
N GLY A 405 -3.35 -9.49 15.90
CA GLY A 405 -2.73 -10.82 15.98
C GLY A 405 -1.47 -10.93 16.84
N GLU A 406 -1.01 -9.86 17.53
CA GLU A 406 0.27 -9.77 18.27
C GLU A 406 1.31 -10.81 17.79
N TRP A 407 1.70 -10.68 16.53
CA TRP A 407 2.73 -11.54 15.97
C TRP A 407 4.05 -11.22 16.67
N ILE A 408 4.89 -12.24 16.87
CA ILE A 408 6.11 -12.11 17.69
C ILE A 408 6.98 -10.97 17.14
N SER A 409 7.09 -9.90 17.92
CA SER A 409 7.78 -8.68 17.55
C SER A 409 9.12 -8.58 18.27
N PHE A 410 10.00 -7.73 17.76
CA PHE A 410 11.37 -7.62 18.26
C PHE A 410 11.45 -7.36 19.77
N HIS A 411 10.54 -6.52 20.30
CA HIS A 411 10.52 -6.19 21.71
C HIS A 411 10.26 -7.41 22.62
N THR A 412 9.51 -8.41 22.12
CA THR A 412 9.19 -9.63 22.87
C THR A 412 10.37 -10.60 22.97
N LEU A 413 11.37 -10.49 22.07
CA LEU A 413 12.57 -11.32 22.10
C LEU A 413 13.49 -11.00 23.29
N ARG A 414 13.34 -9.80 23.88
CA ARG A 414 14.15 -9.30 25.01
C ARG A 414 15.66 -9.52 24.79
N LEU A 415 16.15 -9.15 23.60
CA LEU A 415 17.53 -9.40 23.17
C LEU A 415 18.56 -8.99 24.23
N ASN A 416 18.41 -7.82 24.86
CA ASN A 416 19.31 -7.36 25.92
C ASN A 416 19.39 -8.34 27.10
N ALA A 417 18.26 -8.87 27.57
CA ALA A 417 18.23 -9.84 28.65
C ALA A 417 18.87 -11.17 28.23
N MET A 418 18.59 -11.63 27.00
CA MET A 418 19.15 -12.90 26.49
C MET A 418 20.66 -12.82 26.26
N VAL A 419 21.16 -11.72 25.71
CA VAL A 419 22.60 -11.44 25.58
C VAL A 419 23.25 -11.39 26.97
N GLY A 420 22.63 -10.69 27.92
CA GLY A 420 23.09 -10.60 29.30
C GLY A 420 23.20 -11.97 29.97
N ASP A 421 22.20 -12.83 29.81
CA ASP A 421 22.21 -14.20 30.33
C ASP A 421 23.33 -15.06 29.71
N VAL A 422 23.53 -14.97 28.39
CA VAL A 422 24.58 -15.74 27.69
C VAL A 422 25.97 -15.31 28.16
N ILE A 423 26.22 -13.99 28.19
CA ILE A 423 27.49 -13.43 28.68
C ILE A 423 27.69 -13.76 30.16
N GLY A 424 26.63 -13.65 30.97
CA GLY A 424 26.64 -13.99 32.39
C GLY A 424 27.08 -15.43 32.62
N LYS A 425 26.52 -16.39 31.88
CA LYS A 425 26.95 -17.80 31.93
C LYS A 425 28.42 -17.99 31.57
N TYR A 426 28.88 -17.37 30.48
CA TYR A 426 30.30 -17.45 30.11
C TYR A 426 31.21 -16.89 31.22
N ALA A 427 30.81 -15.78 31.85
CA ALA A 427 31.56 -15.19 32.96
C ALA A 427 31.54 -16.09 34.22
N GLU A 428 30.41 -16.70 34.55
CA GLU A 428 30.27 -17.67 35.64
C GLU A 428 31.21 -18.88 35.43
N ASP A 429 31.20 -19.46 34.23
CA ASP A 429 32.02 -20.62 33.90
C ASP A 429 33.52 -20.28 33.92
N VAL A 430 33.91 -19.14 33.35
CA VAL A 430 35.30 -18.65 33.44
C VAL A 430 35.69 -18.40 34.90
N GLY A 431 34.81 -17.82 35.70
CA GLY A 431 35.03 -17.61 37.13
C GLY A 431 35.21 -18.93 37.89
N TYR A 432 34.36 -19.92 37.61
CA TYR A 432 34.45 -21.26 38.17
C TYR A 432 35.80 -21.92 37.86
N TRP A 433 36.20 -21.95 36.59
CA TRP A 433 37.48 -22.52 36.17
C TRP A 433 38.67 -21.77 36.74
N LYS A 434 38.64 -20.43 36.74
CA LYS A 434 39.69 -19.62 37.38
C LYS A 434 39.83 -20.00 38.85
N ASN A 435 38.73 -20.08 39.60
CA ASN A 435 38.77 -20.40 41.03
C ASN A 435 39.25 -21.84 41.29
N ARG A 436 38.87 -22.80 40.43
CA ARG A 436 39.34 -24.19 40.52
C ARG A 436 40.84 -24.32 40.24
N VAL A 437 41.32 -23.67 39.17
CA VAL A 437 42.74 -23.66 38.80
C VAL A 437 43.58 -22.94 39.86
N SER A 438 43.07 -21.84 40.41
CA SER A 438 43.70 -21.11 41.53
C SER A 438 43.76 -21.96 42.80
N ALA A 439 42.72 -22.75 43.08
CA ALA A 439 42.66 -23.65 44.22
C ALA A 439 43.54 -24.91 44.05
N SER A 440 43.85 -25.32 42.82
CA SER A 440 44.83 -26.37 42.51
C SER A 440 46.26 -25.85 42.32
N GLY A 441 46.46 -24.54 42.48
CA GLY A 441 47.73 -23.84 42.33
C GLY A 441 48.12 -23.06 43.59
N LEU A 442 48.03 -23.73 44.74
CA LEU A 442 48.85 -23.54 45.94
C LEU A 442 48.90 -24.87 46.71
#